data_AF-A0A6P0TF06-F1
#
_entry.id   AF-A0A6P0TF06-F1
#
_cell.length_a   1.000
_cell.length_b   1.000
_cell.length_c   1.000
_cell.angle_alpha   90.00
_cell.angle_beta   90.00
_cell.angle_gamma   90.00
#
_symmetry.space_group_name_H-M   'P 1'
#
loop_
_entity.id
_entity.type
_entity.pdbx_description
1 polymer ?
#
loop_
_entity_poly.entity_id
_entity_poly.type
_entity_poly.pdbx_seq_one_letter_code
_entity_poly.pdbx_strand_id
1 'polypeptide(L)'
;ESDGIIGFIDKTGEFVIEPQYESVSSFHEGISAVCQEEILDDDRGCGYINPNGDVLMPLTSSLISPFHNGIAWVKKLPSGSLQSIKP
;
A
#
# COMPACT_ATOMS: atom_id res chain seq x y z
N GLU A 1 -11.42 13.70 13.18
CA GLU A 1 -10.66 14.32 12.07
C GLU A 1 -10.24 13.19 11.16
N SER A 2 -10.35 13.34 9.85
CA SER A 2 -9.79 12.35 8.91
C SER A 2 -8.28 12.56 8.91
N ASP A 3 -7.53 11.56 9.35
CA ASP A 3 -6.08 11.52 9.15
C ASP A 3 -5.84 11.70 7.65
N GLY A 4 -5.19 12.81 7.26
CA GLY A 4 -5.05 13.16 5.85
C GLY A 4 -4.34 12.06 5.05
N ILE A 5 -4.60 12.01 3.75
CA ILE A 5 -3.90 11.11 2.84
C ILE A 5 -2.44 11.55 2.63
N ILE A 6 -1.57 10.58 2.42
CA ILE A 6 -0.13 10.69 2.32
C ILE A 6 0.30 10.43 0.87
N GLY A 7 1.25 11.24 0.39
CA GLY A 7 1.94 11.11 -0.89
C GLY A 7 3.45 11.24 -0.72
N PHE A 8 4.19 11.20 -1.82
CA PHE A 8 5.64 11.28 -1.81
C PHE A 8 6.12 12.40 -2.73
N ILE A 9 7.00 13.25 -2.21
CA ILE A 9 7.69 14.29 -2.96
C ILE A 9 9.14 13.92 -3.22
N ASP A 10 9.72 14.47 -4.27
CA ASP A 10 11.15 14.40 -4.51
C ASP A 10 11.92 15.50 -3.71
N LYS A 11 13.21 15.67 -4.01
CA LYS A 11 14.05 16.70 -3.37
C LYS A 11 13.77 18.12 -3.87
N THR A 12 13.08 18.27 -5.00
CA THR A 12 12.67 19.57 -5.53
C THR A 12 11.37 20.06 -4.88
N GLY A 13 10.63 19.16 -4.25
CA GLY A 13 9.35 19.43 -3.61
C GLY A 13 8.16 19.08 -4.50
N GLU A 14 8.39 18.47 -5.66
CA GLU A 14 7.34 18.02 -6.57
C GLU A 14 6.84 16.64 -6.17
N PHE A 15 5.53 16.41 -6.30
CA PHE A 15 4.95 15.09 -6.06
C PHE A 15 5.42 14.11 -7.13
N VAL A 16 6.03 13.02 -6.65
CA VAL A 16 6.27 11.81 -7.45
C VAL A 16 5.06 10.90 -7.37
N ILE A 17 4.41 10.89 -6.19
CA ILE A 17 3.21 10.13 -5.92
C ILE A 17 2.23 11.06 -5.21
N GLU A 18 1.13 11.38 -5.88
CA GLU A 18 0.07 12.21 -5.31
C GLU A 18 -0.49 11.59 -4.02
N PRO A 19 -0.92 12.42 -3.05
CA PRO A 19 -1.53 11.92 -1.83
C PRO A 19 -2.71 11.00 -2.13
N GLN A 20 -2.61 9.72 -1.72
CA GLN A 20 -3.62 8.70 -2.01
C GLN A 20 -3.62 7.52 -1.02
N TYR A 21 -2.74 7.54 0.00
CA TYR A 21 -2.61 6.46 0.98
C TYR A 21 -2.90 6.95 2.38
N GLU A 22 -3.52 6.14 3.22
CA GLU A 22 -3.74 6.51 4.62
C GLU A 22 -2.50 6.28 5.49
N SER A 23 -1.70 5.29 5.11
CA SER A 23 -0.51 4.92 5.83
C SER A 23 0.58 4.49 4.86
N VAL A 24 1.80 4.93 5.14
CA VAL A 24 2.98 4.59 4.36
C VAL A 24 4.15 4.31 5.29
N SER A 25 5.08 3.44 4.85
CA SER A 25 6.41 3.34 5.45
C SER A 25 7.42 4.20 4.70
N SER A 26 8.56 4.52 5.33
CA SER A 26 9.70 5.06 4.59
C SER A 26 10.16 4.06 3.52
N PHE A 27 10.75 4.59 2.45
CA PHE A 27 11.44 3.74 1.47
C PHE A 27 12.65 3.06 2.10
N HIS A 28 12.71 1.74 1.98
CA HIS A 28 13.83 0.89 2.37
C HIS A 28 14.06 -0.16 1.28
N GLU A 29 15.31 -0.41 0.90
CA GLU A 29 15.65 -1.33 -0.21
C GLU A 29 14.89 -1.02 -1.53
N GLY A 30 14.54 0.25 -1.76
CA GLY A 30 13.79 0.68 -2.96
C GLY A 30 12.30 0.35 -2.93
N ILE A 31 11.73 0.05 -1.76
CA ILE A 31 10.31 -0.30 -1.61
C ILE A 31 9.70 0.45 -0.42
N SER A 32 8.43 0.83 -0.55
CA SER A 32 7.61 1.33 0.57
C SER A 32 6.33 0.50 0.68
N ALA A 33 5.92 0.21 1.92
CA ALA A 33 4.62 -0.36 2.23
C ALA A 33 3.58 0.77 2.25
N VAL A 34 2.44 0.56 1.58
CA VAL A 34 1.34 1.53 1.52
C VAL A 34 0.01 0.83 1.80
N CYS A 35 -0.91 1.54 2.47
CA CYS A 35 -2.24 1.05 2.78
C CYS A 35 -3.31 2.07 2.38
N GLN A 36 -4.44 1.57 1.89
CA GLN A 36 -5.63 2.35 1.54
C GLN A 36 -6.78 2.05 2.52
N GLU A 37 -7.74 2.99 2.57
CA GLU A 37 -8.95 2.87 3.39
C GLU A 37 -9.83 1.69 2.96
N GLU A 38 -9.80 1.33 1.67
CA GLU A 38 -10.74 0.37 1.11
C GLU A 38 -10.64 -0.97 1.85
N ILE A 39 -11.66 -1.22 2.68
CA ILE A 39 -11.76 -2.38 3.55
C ILE A 39 -12.21 -3.54 2.66
N LEU A 40 -11.31 -4.49 2.42
CA LEU A 40 -11.65 -5.77 1.86
C LEU A 40 -11.95 -6.71 3.03
N ASP A 41 -13.22 -7.07 3.19
CA ASP A 41 -13.65 -8.08 4.18
C ASP A 41 -13.11 -7.83 5.61
N ASP A 42 -13.39 -6.63 6.15
CA ASP A 42 -12.94 -6.13 7.48
C ASP A 42 -11.44 -5.83 7.62
N ASP A 43 -10.68 -5.90 6.53
CA ASP A 43 -9.23 -5.78 6.50
C ASP A 43 -8.78 -4.66 5.53
N ARG A 44 -7.81 -3.82 5.93
CA ARG A 44 -7.27 -2.75 5.07
C ARG A 44 -6.44 -3.32 3.92
N GLY A 45 -6.65 -2.85 2.70
CA GLY A 45 -5.81 -3.23 1.55
C GLY A 45 -4.42 -2.58 1.63
N CYS A 46 -3.38 -3.39 1.81
CA CYS A 46 -1.99 -2.94 1.78
C CYS A 46 -1.18 -3.67 0.70
N GLY A 47 -0.09 -3.05 0.27
CA GLY A 47 0.90 -3.65 -0.63
C GLY A 47 2.16 -2.79 -0.74
N TYR A 48 2.95 -3.02 -1.78
CA TYR A 48 4.26 -2.39 -1.94
C TYR A 48 4.33 -1.57 -3.21
N ILE A 49 5.01 -0.43 -3.12
CA ILE A 49 5.34 0.43 -4.25
C ILE A 49 6.85 0.62 -4.36
N ASN A 50 7.33 0.90 -5.57
CA ASN A 50 8.67 1.44 -5.80
C ASN A 50 8.68 2.99 -5.70
N PRO A 51 9.84 3.66 -5.80
CA PRO A 51 9.93 5.12 -5.69
C PRO A 51 9.22 5.90 -6.80
N ASN A 52 8.90 5.26 -7.92
CA ASN A 52 8.14 5.87 -9.01
C ASN A 52 6.62 5.76 -8.77
N GLY A 53 6.19 5.06 -7.72
CA GLY A 53 4.77 4.78 -7.45
C GLY A 53 4.22 3.53 -8.13
N ASP A 54 5.06 2.74 -8.81
CA ASP A 54 4.60 1.49 -9.42
C ASP A 54 4.25 0.49 -8.31
N VAL A 55 3.03 -0.04 -8.36
CA VAL A 55 2.56 -1.09 -7.47
C VAL A 55 3.27 -2.40 -7.82
N LEU A 56 4.13 -2.87 -6.92
CA LEU A 56 4.88 -4.12 -7.06
C LEU A 56 4.02 -5.35 -6.71
N MET A 57 2.99 -5.15 -5.90
CA MET A 57 2.03 -6.18 -5.50
C MET A 57 0.65 -5.56 -5.25
N PRO A 58 -0.43 -6.12 -5.82
CA PRO A 58 -1.78 -5.59 -5.64
C PRO A 58 -2.13 -5.38 -4.17
N LEU A 59 -2.78 -4.23 -3.87
CA LEU A 59 -3.17 -3.78 -2.52
C LEU A 59 -4.32 -4.61 -1.94
N THR A 60 -4.12 -5.92 -1.83
CA THR A 60 -5.14 -6.91 -1.44
C THR A 60 -4.73 -7.69 -0.19
N SER A 61 -3.58 -7.37 0.40
CA SER A 61 -3.07 -8.04 1.59
C SER A 61 -3.20 -7.12 2.79
N SER A 62 -3.84 -7.61 3.85
CA SER A 62 -4.03 -6.85 5.08
C SER A 62 -2.85 -6.88 6.04
N LEU A 63 -1.86 -7.75 5.79
CA LEU A 63 -0.69 -7.90 6.64
C LEU A 63 0.55 -8.10 5.78
N ILE A 64 1.30 -7.01 5.64
CA ILE A 64 2.61 -6.95 5.00
C ILE A 64 3.66 -6.55 6.03
N SER A 65 4.83 -7.19 6.02
CA SER A 65 5.97 -6.76 6.84
C SER A 65 6.90 -5.82 6.07
N PRO A 66 7.72 -4.99 6.71
CA PRO A 66 8.84 -4.36 6.03
C PRO A 66 9.75 -5.41 5.38
N PHE A 67 10.43 -5.02 4.31
CA PHE A 67 11.51 -5.81 3.74
C PHE A 67 12.74 -5.80 4.65
N HIS A 68 13.39 -6.94 4.77
CA HIS A 68 14.69 -7.07 5.42
C HIS A 68 15.53 -8.08 4.64
N ASN A 69 16.65 -7.64 4.07
CA ASN A 69 17.52 -8.46 3.22
C ASN A 69 16.76 -9.07 2.02
N GLY A 70 15.88 -8.28 1.38
CA GLY A 70 15.11 -8.72 0.21
C GLY A 70 13.96 -9.69 0.49
N ILE A 71 13.57 -9.90 1.75
CA ILE A 71 12.47 -10.80 2.14
C ILE A 71 11.45 -10.04 2.99
N ALA A 72 10.16 -10.29 2.74
CA ALA A 72 9.05 -9.83 3.57
C ALA A 72 7.98 -10.92 3.70
N TRP A 73 7.26 -10.91 4.82
CA TRP A 73 6.09 -11.76 5.05
C TRP A 73 4.84 -11.08 4.51
N VAL A 74 4.00 -11.87 3.84
CA VAL A 74 2.72 -11.40 3.29
C VAL A 74 1.64 -12.42 3.61
N LYS A 75 0.51 -11.96 4.15
CA LYS A 75 -0.68 -12.81 4.29
C LYS A 75 -1.46 -12.77 2.99
N LYS A 76 -1.49 -13.89 2.27
CA LYS A 76 -2.41 -14.07 1.13
C LYS A 76 -3.82 -14.32 1.68
N LEU A 77 -4.76 -13.42 1.39
CA LEU A 77 -6.16 -13.72 1.60
C LEU A 77 -6.61 -14.77 0.57
N PRO A 78 -7.38 -15.80 0.97
CA PRO A 78 -7.91 -16.76 0.01
C PRO A 78 -8.69 -16.00 -1.07
N SER A 79 -8.40 -16.30 -2.34
CA SER A 79 -8.93 -15.60 -3.51
C SER A 79 -10.42 -15.89 -3.80
N GLY A 80 -11.24 -15.97 -2.76
CA GLY A 80 -12.66 -16.31 -2.85
C GLY A 80 -13.49 -15.38 -2.00
N SER A 81 -13.65 -14.13 -2.44
CA SER A 81 -14.86 -13.27 -2.25
C SER A 81 -14.67 -11.87 -2.87
N LEU A 82 -14.19 -11.76 -4.11
CA LEU A 82 -14.48 -10.56 -4.90
C LEU A 82 -15.57 -10.87 -5.93
N GLN A 83 -16.77 -11.13 -5.39
CA GLN A 83 -18.01 -10.71 -6.04
C GLN A 83 -18.85 -10.00 -4.96
N SER A 84 -18.50 -8.76 -4.63
CA SER A 84 -19.53 -7.84 -4.19
C SER A 84 -20.19 -7.26 -5.44
N ILE A 85 -21.37 -7.82 -5.67
CA ILE A 85 -22.38 -7.36 -6.59
C ILE A 85 -22.64 -5.89 -6.26
N LYS A 86 -22.31 -4.97 -7.19
CA LYS A 86 -22.83 -3.60 -7.09
C LYS A 86 -24.35 -3.66 -7.29
N PRO A 87 -25.18 -2.99 -6.47
CA PRO A 87 -26.49 -2.57 -6.94
C PRO A 87 -26.36 -1.59 -8.13
#